data_AF-A0A6G7CQE3-F1
#
_entry.id   AF-A0A6G7CQE3-F1
#
_cell.length_a   1.000
_cell.length_b   1.000
_cell.length_c   1.000
_cell.angle_alpha   90.00
_cell.angle_beta   90.00
_cell.angle_gamma   90.00
#
_symmetry.space_group_name_H-M   'P 1'
#
loop_
_entity.id
_entity.type
_entity.pdbx_description
1 polymer ?
#
loop_
_entity_poly.entity_id
_entity_poly.type
_entity_poly.pdbx_seq_one_letter_code
_entity_poly.pdbx_strand_id
1 'polypeptide(L)'
;MKIANKMLIGTLLSLVSAVSVSAVSETTTSPNINAGEQLFRTAGGYGCIACHGLYANGAGNVGGNIRGKTLDDINHSLANEPTMQLLSSALSNMDRLNLAVYLEALGKISLVEWTIEDKATSSTITIESDTPAQLVIFNKLFEPVELTLPQLTPEQTVQLNPYETKAVDWIPSKGVYTLNYNQSQLTIEIK
;
A
#
# COMPACT_ATOMS: atom_id res chain seq x y z
N MET A 1 98.33 17.15 -8.60
CA MET A 1 98.11 15.98 -7.73
C MET A 1 96.61 15.75 -7.67
N LYS A 2 96.13 14.58 -8.12
CA LYS A 2 94.72 14.16 -8.09
C LYS A 2 94.20 14.17 -6.65
N ILE A 3 92.93 14.52 -6.44
CA ILE A 3 91.92 13.71 -5.73
C ILE A 3 90.54 14.27 -6.14
N ALA A 4 89.75 13.41 -6.79
CA ALA A 4 88.31 13.56 -6.92
C ALA A 4 87.65 13.17 -5.60
N ASN A 5 86.54 13.80 -5.21
CA ASN A 5 85.56 13.06 -4.43
C ASN A 5 84.12 13.47 -4.73
N LYS A 6 83.29 12.43 -4.77
CA LYS A 6 81.95 12.33 -5.35
C LYS A 6 80.94 13.21 -4.62
N MET A 7 80.13 13.91 -5.41
CA MET A 7 78.91 14.58 -4.98
C MET A 7 77.82 13.51 -4.83
N LEU A 8 77.41 13.22 -3.59
CA LEU A 8 76.29 12.32 -3.28
C LEU A 8 75.01 13.17 -3.29
N ILE A 9 74.25 13.10 -4.37
CA ILE A 9 72.92 13.71 -4.46
C ILE A 9 71.95 12.72 -3.81
N GLY A 10 71.51 13.03 -2.59
CA GLY A 10 70.46 12.31 -1.89
C GLY A 10 69.10 12.69 -2.47
N THR A 11 68.50 11.78 -3.23
CA THR A 11 67.14 11.91 -3.74
C THR A 11 66.15 11.74 -2.59
N LEU A 12 65.52 12.84 -2.15
CA LEU A 12 64.36 12.78 -1.25
C LEU A 12 63.17 12.21 -2.04
N LEU A 13 62.74 11.00 -1.67
CA LEU A 13 61.55 10.36 -2.21
C LEU A 13 60.34 10.78 -1.36
N SER A 14 59.57 11.76 -1.83
CA SER A 14 58.31 12.17 -1.18
C SER A 14 57.24 11.10 -1.40
N LEU A 15 56.83 10.41 -0.34
CA LEU A 15 55.66 9.53 -0.34
C LEU A 15 54.38 10.37 -0.45
N VAL A 16 53.76 10.38 -1.62
CA VAL A 16 52.39 10.86 -1.81
C VAL A 16 51.46 9.75 -1.32
N SER A 17 50.86 9.92 -0.15
CA SER A 17 49.80 9.01 0.33
C SER A 17 48.54 9.25 -0.52
N ALA A 18 48.25 8.33 -1.43
CA ALA A 18 46.99 8.33 -2.16
C ALA A 18 45.85 7.97 -1.18
N VAL A 19 45.06 8.97 -0.80
CA VAL A 19 43.80 8.74 -0.08
C VAL A 19 42.81 8.20 -1.10
N SER A 20 42.58 6.89 -1.06
CA SER A 20 41.52 6.24 -1.83
C SER A 20 40.17 6.70 -1.28
N VAL A 21 39.59 7.72 -1.92
CA VAL A 21 38.17 8.05 -1.74
C VAL A 21 37.38 6.92 -2.38
N SER A 22 36.98 5.93 -1.59
CA SER A 22 35.95 4.97 -2.02
C SER A 22 34.67 5.77 -2.27
N ALA A 23 34.35 5.97 -3.54
CA ALA A 23 33.02 6.45 -3.93
C ALA A 23 32.01 5.45 -3.37
N VAL A 24 31.27 5.87 -2.35
CA VAL A 24 30.13 5.13 -1.84
C VAL A 24 29.11 5.18 -2.98
N SER A 25 28.97 4.10 -3.74
CA SER A 25 27.83 3.94 -4.63
C SER A 25 26.60 3.94 -3.75
N GLU A 26 25.93 5.10 -3.66
CA GLU A 26 24.55 5.15 -3.21
C GLU A 26 23.74 4.31 -4.20
N THR A 27 23.53 3.04 -3.86
CA THR A 27 22.48 2.24 -4.48
C THR A 27 21.18 2.99 -4.23
N THR A 28 20.72 3.71 -5.24
CA THR A 28 19.42 4.37 -5.25
C THR A 28 18.36 3.27 -5.24
N THR A 29 17.97 2.83 -4.04
CA THR A 29 16.87 1.90 -3.86
C THR A 29 15.59 2.61 -4.28
N SER A 30 15.03 2.22 -5.43
CA SER A 30 13.73 2.71 -5.86
C SER A 30 12.63 2.23 -4.91
N PRO A 31 11.55 3.01 -4.74
CA PRO A 31 10.41 2.58 -3.95
C PRO A 31 9.82 1.27 -4.45
N ASN A 32 9.34 0.43 -3.52
CA ASN A 32 8.85 -0.92 -3.77
C ASN A 32 7.43 -1.08 -3.22
N ILE A 33 6.50 -1.46 -4.10
CA ILE A 33 5.08 -1.62 -3.77
C ILE A 33 4.81 -2.71 -2.73
N ASN A 34 5.53 -3.84 -2.79
CA ASN A 34 5.34 -4.95 -1.85
C ASN A 34 5.86 -4.58 -0.46
N ALA A 35 6.96 -3.83 -0.39
CA ALA A 35 7.43 -3.25 0.87
C ALA A 35 6.39 -2.26 1.43
N GLY A 36 5.75 -1.47 0.56
CA GLY A 36 4.66 -0.58 0.93
C GLY A 36 3.46 -1.32 1.50
N GLU A 37 3.02 -2.42 0.87
CA GLU A 37 1.95 -3.26 1.40
C GLU A 37 2.32 -3.86 2.77
N GLN A 38 3.53 -4.39 2.90
CA GLN A 38 4.00 -4.96 4.17
C GLN A 38 4.00 -3.90 5.28
N LEU A 39 4.51 -2.70 4.98
CA LEU A 39 4.46 -1.56 5.91
C LEU A 39 3.03 -1.17 6.25
N PHE A 40 2.14 -1.11 5.27
CA PHE A 40 0.72 -0.82 5.50
C PHE A 40 0.08 -1.80 6.50
N ARG A 41 0.52 -3.06 6.50
CA ARG A 41 0.05 -4.09 7.43
C ARG A 41 0.75 -4.09 8.79
N THR A 42 1.92 -3.48 8.93
CA THR A 42 2.79 -3.71 10.11
C THR A 42 3.42 -2.46 10.74
N ALA A 43 3.35 -1.29 10.11
CA ALA A 43 3.92 -0.03 10.60
C ALA A 43 3.51 0.25 12.05
N GLY A 44 4.47 0.64 12.89
CA GLY A 44 4.24 0.90 14.31
C GLY A 44 3.86 -0.31 15.16
N GLY A 45 3.94 -1.54 14.61
CA GLY A 45 3.60 -2.79 15.29
C GLY A 45 2.14 -3.22 15.17
N TYR A 46 1.26 -2.34 14.68
CA TYR A 46 -0.17 -2.60 14.49
C TYR A 46 -0.65 -2.39 13.04
N GLY A 47 0.15 -1.72 12.22
CA GLY A 47 -0.16 -1.44 10.82
C GLY A 47 -1.13 -0.28 10.63
N CYS A 48 -1.06 0.35 9.45
CA CYS A 48 -2.04 1.34 9.01
C CYS A 48 -3.46 0.75 8.94
N ILE A 49 -3.58 -0.58 8.74
CA ILE A 49 -4.85 -1.31 8.71
C ILE A 49 -5.73 -1.08 9.93
N ALA A 50 -5.14 -0.85 11.10
CA ALA A 50 -5.87 -0.67 12.35
C ALA A 50 -6.78 0.57 12.33
N CYS A 51 -6.39 1.60 11.59
CA CYS A 51 -7.14 2.86 11.48
C CYS A 51 -7.77 3.06 10.10
N HIS A 52 -7.19 2.50 9.05
CA HIS A 52 -7.59 2.76 7.67
C HIS A 52 -8.26 1.56 6.98
N GLY A 53 -8.58 0.50 7.74
CA GLY A 53 -9.21 -0.70 7.22
C GLY A 53 -8.25 -1.63 6.47
N LEU A 54 -8.66 -2.88 6.27
CA LEU A 54 -7.80 -3.94 5.72
C LEU A 54 -7.30 -3.67 4.30
N TYR A 55 -8.06 -2.90 3.52
CA TYR A 55 -7.76 -2.58 2.12
C TYR A 55 -7.62 -1.06 1.88
N ALA A 56 -7.25 -0.34 2.93
CA ALA A 56 -7.07 1.12 2.96
C ALA A 56 -8.33 1.94 2.63
N ASN A 57 -9.49 1.29 2.57
CA ASN A 57 -10.81 1.85 2.25
C ASN A 57 -11.46 2.58 3.44
N GLY A 58 -10.79 2.65 4.59
CA GLY A 58 -11.34 3.19 5.84
C GLY A 58 -12.20 2.16 6.57
N ALA A 59 -13.15 1.52 5.89
CA ALA A 59 -14.08 0.53 6.45
C ALA A 59 -14.81 1.04 7.72
N GLY A 60 -15.17 2.33 7.75
CA GLY A 60 -15.80 2.98 8.90
C GLY A 60 -14.86 3.23 10.11
N ASN A 61 -13.57 2.93 9.98
CA ASN A 61 -12.58 3.20 11.03
C ASN A 61 -12.18 4.68 11.06
N VAL A 62 -11.56 5.07 12.17
CA VAL A 62 -11.20 6.45 12.50
C VAL A 62 -10.29 7.15 11.48
N GLY A 63 -9.46 6.39 10.75
CA GLY A 63 -8.53 6.95 9.78
C GLY A 63 -9.12 7.18 8.39
N GLY A 64 -10.29 6.60 8.09
CA GLY A 64 -10.93 6.76 6.79
C GLY A 64 -10.14 6.19 5.60
N ASN A 65 -10.65 6.43 4.40
CA ASN A 65 -10.10 5.94 3.13
C ASN A 65 -8.83 6.72 2.74
N ILE A 66 -7.74 6.00 2.51
CA ILE A 66 -6.45 6.57 2.09
C ILE A 66 -5.92 5.97 0.78
N ARG A 67 -6.76 5.27 0.02
CA ARG A 67 -6.41 4.85 -1.34
C ARG A 67 -6.15 6.08 -2.21
N GLY A 68 -5.09 6.03 -3.00
CA GLY A 68 -4.66 7.13 -3.86
C GLY A 68 -3.86 8.24 -3.17
N LYS A 69 -3.56 8.12 -1.87
CA LYS A 69 -2.79 9.14 -1.15
C LYS A 69 -1.31 9.13 -1.54
N THR A 70 -0.77 10.32 -1.74
CA THR A 70 0.59 10.58 -2.20
C THR A 70 1.58 10.64 -1.04
N LEU A 71 2.88 10.73 -1.35
CA LEU A 71 3.91 10.99 -0.34
C LEU A 71 3.66 12.29 0.42
N ASP A 72 3.20 13.34 -0.26
CA ASP A 72 2.93 14.63 0.37
C ASP A 72 1.76 14.54 1.35
N ASP A 73 0.70 13.80 1.00
CA ASP A 73 -0.41 13.51 1.91
C ASP A 73 0.06 12.76 3.17
N ILE A 74 0.93 11.76 2.99
CA ILE A 74 1.49 10.98 4.11
C ILE A 74 2.32 11.89 5.02
N ASN A 75 3.24 12.67 4.44
CA ASN A 75 4.08 13.58 5.21
C ASN A 75 3.26 14.65 5.94
N HIS A 76 2.24 15.20 5.28
CA HIS A 76 1.31 16.13 5.89
C HIS A 76 0.59 15.50 7.07
N SER A 77 0.05 14.29 6.91
CA SER A 77 -0.66 13.59 7.98
C SER A 77 0.25 13.26 9.16
N LEU A 78 1.47 12.76 8.91
CA LEU A 78 2.47 12.48 9.94
C LEU A 78 2.91 13.74 10.70
N ALA A 79 2.82 14.92 10.09
CA ALA A 79 3.19 16.18 10.71
C ALA A 79 2.01 16.83 11.47
N ASN A 80 0.77 16.64 11.03
CA ASN A 80 -0.37 17.44 11.51
C ASN A 80 -1.43 16.63 12.27
N GLU A 81 -1.53 15.32 12.07
CA GLU A 81 -2.51 14.48 12.76
C GLU A 81 -1.89 13.89 14.04
N PRO A 82 -2.40 14.21 15.25
CA PRO A 82 -1.75 13.83 16.51
C PRO A 82 -1.50 12.33 16.68
N THR A 83 -2.42 11.49 16.22
CA THR A 83 -2.28 10.03 16.28
C THR A 83 -1.25 9.50 15.28
N MET A 84 -1.08 10.16 14.14
CA MET A 84 -0.08 9.81 13.12
C MET A 84 1.32 10.30 13.47
N GLN A 85 1.44 11.39 14.24
CA GLN A 85 2.75 11.88 14.72
C GLN A 85 3.51 10.82 15.52
N LEU A 86 2.81 9.93 16.23
CA LEU A 86 3.41 8.80 16.94
C LEU A 86 4.13 7.81 16.01
N LEU A 87 3.73 7.76 14.74
CA LEU A 87 4.36 6.93 13.71
C LEU A 87 5.50 7.63 12.97
N SER A 88 5.64 8.95 13.13
CA SER A 88 6.60 9.76 12.35
C SER A 88 8.05 9.30 12.53
N SER A 89 8.43 8.87 13.73
CA SER A 89 9.76 8.34 14.06
C SER A 89 9.92 6.86 13.69
N ALA A 90 8.83 6.13 13.43
CA ALA A 90 8.85 4.72 13.08
C ALA A 90 9.00 4.48 11.56
N LEU A 91 8.78 5.52 10.74
CA LEU A 91 8.83 5.44 9.28
C LEU A 91 9.99 6.28 8.73
N SER A 92 10.96 5.62 8.10
CA SER A 92 12.01 6.29 7.35
C SER A 92 11.44 6.97 6.10
N ASN A 93 12.23 7.83 5.45
CA ASN A 93 11.83 8.45 4.19
C ASN A 93 11.52 7.41 3.10
N MET A 94 12.28 6.31 3.06
CA MET A 94 12.05 5.23 2.10
C MET A 94 10.75 4.46 2.41
N ASP A 95 10.43 4.26 3.69
CA ASP A 95 9.16 3.61 4.08
C ASP A 95 7.96 4.44 3.64
N ARG A 96 8.02 5.76 3.80
CA ARG A 96 6.97 6.68 3.37
C ARG A 96 6.81 6.68 1.85
N LEU A 97 7.92 6.61 1.10
CA LEU A 97 7.90 6.45 -0.35
C LEU A 97 7.27 5.12 -0.78
N ASN A 98 7.63 4.01 -0.13
CA ASN A 98 7.05 2.69 -0.38
C ASN A 98 5.53 2.69 -0.13
N LEU A 99 5.11 3.27 0.99
CA LEU A 99 3.69 3.44 1.32
C LEU A 99 2.96 4.28 0.27
N ALA A 100 3.53 5.42 -0.15
CA ALA A 100 2.93 6.27 -1.18
C ALA A 100 2.69 5.49 -2.47
N VAL A 101 3.70 4.76 -2.97
CA VAL A 101 3.55 3.95 -4.20
C VAL A 101 2.47 2.88 -4.05
N TYR A 102 2.37 2.24 -2.89
CA TYR A 102 1.32 1.28 -2.61
C TYR A 102 -0.07 1.92 -2.57
N LEU A 103 -0.26 3.01 -1.84
CA LEU A 103 -1.54 3.71 -1.74
C LEU A 103 -1.97 4.29 -3.09
N GLU A 104 -1.06 4.89 -3.86
CA GLU A 104 -1.31 5.37 -5.21
C GLU A 104 -1.74 4.24 -6.16
N ALA A 105 -1.13 3.05 -6.05
CA ALA A 105 -1.56 1.89 -6.82
C ALA A 105 -2.98 1.46 -6.45
N LEU A 106 -3.33 1.43 -5.15
CA LEU A 106 -4.70 1.16 -4.72
C LEU A 106 -5.71 2.21 -5.23
N GLY A 107 -5.29 3.46 -5.39
CA GLY A 107 -6.12 4.54 -5.92
C GLY A 107 -6.48 4.39 -7.41
N LYS A 108 -5.75 3.54 -8.14
CA LYS A 108 -6.04 3.23 -9.56
C LYS A 108 -7.03 2.10 -9.74
N ILE A 109 -7.45 1.46 -8.64
CA ILE A 109 -8.39 0.34 -8.62
C ILE A 109 -9.74 0.89 -8.15
N SER A 110 -10.78 0.72 -8.96
CA SER A 110 -12.15 1.09 -8.61
C SER A 110 -12.59 0.32 -7.36
N LEU A 111 -13.01 1.04 -6.33
CA LEU A 111 -13.45 0.44 -5.07
C LEU A 111 -14.97 0.26 -5.07
N VAL A 112 -15.41 -0.95 -4.79
CA VAL A 112 -16.81 -1.29 -4.51
C VAL A 112 -16.89 -1.86 -3.10
N GLU A 113 -17.80 -1.35 -2.28
CA GLU A 113 -17.97 -1.81 -0.90
C GLU A 113 -19.35 -2.43 -0.71
N TRP A 114 -19.39 -3.57 -0.03
CA TRP A 114 -20.64 -4.24 0.32
C TRP A 114 -20.60 -4.69 1.77
N THR A 115 -21.54 -4.20 2.58
CA THR A 115 -21.75 -4.69 3.95
C THR A 115 -22.95 -5.63 3.97
N ILE A 116 -22.71 -6.84 4.47
CA ILE A 116 -23.74 -7.81 4.76
C ILE A 116 -24.18 -7.61 6.21
N GLU A 117 -25.45 -7.24 6.41
CA GLU A 117 -26.03 -7.05 7.73
C GLU A 117 -27.48 -7.55 7.78
N ASP A 118 -28.05 -7.57 8.99
CA ASP A 118 -29.39 -8.09 9.28
C ASP A 118 -30.53 -7.19 8.78
N LYS A 119 -30.21 -5.93 8.50
CA LYS A 119 -31.14 -4.95 7.97
C LYS A 119 -31.22 -5.04 6.45
N ALA A 120 -32.40 -4.76 5.92
CA ALA A 120 -32.58 -4.56 4.50
C ALA A 120 -31.73 -3.37 4.02
N THR A 121 -30.83 -3.65 3.08
CA THR A 121 -29.97 -2.64 2.45
C THR A 121 -30.03 -2.81 0.94
N SER A 122 -30.05 -1.69 0.22
CA SER A 122 -29.94 -1.68 -1.23
C SER A 122 -29.09 -0.48 -1.63
N SER A 123 -28.05 -0.74 -2.41
CA SER A 123 -27.13 0.29 -2.90
C SER A 123 -26.78 0.05 -4.36
N THR A 124 -26.63 1.13 -5.11
CA THR A 124 -26.14 1.10 -6.49
C THR A 124 -24.84 1.89 -6.59
N ILE A 125 -23.87 1.32 -7.29
CA ILE A 125 -22.61 1.99 -7.63
C ILE A 125 -22.34 1.89 -9.12
N THR A 126 -21.67 2.88 -9.67
CA THR A 126 -21.17 2.86 -11.04
C THR A 126 -19.66 2.78 -11.06
N ILE A 127 -19.11 1.89 -11.89
CA ILE A 127 -17.68 1.79 -12.19
C ILE A 127 -17.43 1.68 -13.70
N GLU A 128 -16.19 1.89 -14.14
CA GLU A 128 -15.80 1.79 -15.55
C GLU A 128 -15.44 0.33 -15.92
N SER A 129 -15.80 -0.10 -17.13
CA SER A 129 -15.33 -1.38 -17.66
C SER A 129 -13.84 -1.41 -17.92
N ASP A 130 -13.27 -2.61 -18.02
CA ASP A 130 -11.91 -2.87 -18.49
C ASP A 130 -10.79 -2.21 -17.65
N THR A 131 -11.14 -1.73 -16.45
CA THR A 131 -10.21 -1.19 -15.45
C THR A 131 -10.23 -2.04 -14.18
N PRO A 132 -9.11 -2.21 -13.46
CA PRO A 132 -9.10 -3.00 -12.23
C PRO A 132 -10.14 -2.50 -11.21
N ALA A 133 -10.88 -3.43 -10.62
CA ALA A 133 -11.83 -3.17 -9.54
C ALA A 133 -11.61 -4.15 -8.37
N GLN A 134 -11.99 -3.70 -7.18
CA GLN A 134 -11.91 -4.47 -5.94
C GLN A 134 -13.21 -4.35 -5.15
N LEU A 135 -13.78 -5.50 -4.78
CA LEU A 135 -15.04 -5.61 -4.07
C LEU A 135 -14.67 -5.98 -2.65
N VAL A 136 -14.78 -5.02 -1.74
CA VAL A 136 -14.55 -5.23 -0.32
C VAL A 136 -15.88 -5.59 0.33
N ILE A 137 -15.94 -6.81 0.84
CA ILE A 137 -17.12 -7.41 1.45
C ILE A 137 -16.87 -7.49 2.95
N PHE A 138 -17.76 -6.92 3.75
CA PHE A 138 -17.73 -7.02 5.20
C PHE A 138 -18.95 -7.80 5.69
N ASN A 139 -18.70 -8.92 6.39
CA ASN A 139 -19.74 -9.68 7.06
C ASN A 139 -19.98 -9.13 8.47
N LYS A 140 -21.02 -8.33 8.67
CA LYS A 140 -21.37 -7.75 9.98
C LYS A 140 -22.26 -8.69 10.82
N LEU A 141 -22.56 -9.88 10.32
CA LEU A 141 -23.37 -10.88 11.03
C LEU A 141 -22.52 -11.65 12.05
N PHE A 142 -23.21 -12.32 12.98
CA PHE A 142 -22.60 -13.25 13.94
C PHE A 142 -22.42 -14.66 13.38
N GLU A 143 -22.80 -14.90 12.13
CA GLU A 143 -22.74 -16.20 11.45
C GLU A 143 -21.91 -16.13 10.15
N PRO A 144 -21.30 -17.24 9.72
CA PRO A 144 -20.58 -17.28 8.46
C PRO A 144 -21.51 -17.02 7.26
N VAL A 145 -20.95 -16.38 6.25
CA VAL A 145 -21.63 -16.02 5.00
C VAL A 145 -20.92 -16.70 3.83
N GLU A 146 -21.69 -17.38 2.98
CA GLU A 146 -21.24 -17.91 1.70
C GLU A 146 -21.88 -17.09 0.58
N LEU A 147 -21.05 -16.50 -0.28
CA LEU A 147 -21.49 -15.69 -1.42
C LEU A 147 -21.11 -16.36 -2.73
N THR A 148 -22.09 -16.55 -3.61
CA THR A 148 -21.86 -17.04 -4.97
C THR A 148 -21.66 -15.86 -5.92
N LEU A 149 -20.43 -15.65 -6.40
CA LEU A 149 -19.98 -14.50 -7.17
C LEU A 149 -19.38 -14.91 -8.55
N PRO A 150 -20.11 -15.65 -9.39
CA PRO A 150 -19.58 -16.23 -10.63
C PRO A 150 -19.21 -15.18 -11.69
N GLN A 151 -19.75 -13.96 -11.58
CA GLN A 151 -19.44 -12.83 -12.47
C GLN A 151 -18.16 -12.09 -12.07
N LEU A 152 -17.62 -12.36 -10.87
CA LEU A 152 -16.52 -11.60 -10.28
C LEU A 152 -15.27 -12.44 -10.06
N THR A 153 -15.41 -13.74 -9.77
CA THR A 153 -14.27 -14.64 -9.48
C THR A 153 -14.44 -16.03 -10.10
N PRO A 154 -13.36 -16.65 -10.61
CA PRO A 154 -13.39 -18.03 -11.10
C PRO A 154 -13.64 -19.07 -9.99
N GLU A 155 -13.35 -18.73 -8.73
CA GLU A 155 -13.62 -19.59 -7.57
C GLU A 155 -15.12 -19.72 -7.28
N GLN A 156 -15.93 -18.82 -7.88
CA GLN A 156 -17.38 -18.73 -7.83
C GLN A 156 -18.00 -18.54 -6.44
N THR A 157 -17.28 -18.85 -5.36
CA THR A 157 -17.77 -18.78 -3.98
C THR A 157 -16.76 -18.06 -3.09
N VAL A 158 -17.26 -17.21 -2.20
CA VAL A 158 -16.46 -16.52 -1.19
C VAL A 158 -17.10 -16.77 0.17
N GLN A 159 -16.32 -17.39 1.05
CA GLN A 159 -16.71 -17.64 2.44
C GLN A 159 -16.19 -16.51 3.33
N LEU A 160 -17.03 -15.94 4.19
CA LEU A 160 -16.64 -14.95 5.20
C LEU A 160 -17.08 -15.43 6.58
N ASN A 161 -16.15 -15.51 7.52
CA ASN A 161 -16.47 -15.70 8.93
C ASN A 161 -17.21 -14.48 9.50
N PRO A 162 -17.83 -14.60 10.69
CA PRO A 162 -18.42 -13.46 11.39
C PRO A 162 -17.41 -12.31 11.57
N TYR A 163 -17.83 -11.08 11.28
CA TYR A 163 -16.99 -9.87 11.36
C TYR A 163 -15.71 -9.90 10.50
N GLU A 164 -15.65 -10.79 9.50
CA GLU A 164 -14.55 -10.84 8.56
C GLU A 164 -14.78 -9.86 7.39
N THR A 165 -13.68 -9.28 6.92
CA THR A 165 -13.62 -8.51 5.68
C THR A 165 -12.76 -9.26 4.67
N LYS A 166 -13.27 -9.43 3.45
CA LYS A 166 -12.52 -9.99 2.31
C LYS A 166 -12.60 -9.07 1.10
N ALA A 167 -11.66 -9.22 0.18
CA ALA A 167 -11.67 -8.56 -1.11
C ALA A 167 -11.71 -9.58 -2.24
N VAL A 168 -12.43 -9.24 -3.30
CA VAL A 168 -12.37 -9.92 -4.60
C VAL A 168 -11.92 -8.90 -5.63
N ASP A 169 -10.80 -9.18 -6.28
CA ASP A 169 -10.27 -8.35 -7.37
C ASP A 169 -10.75 -8.90 -8.72
N TRP A 170 -11.17 -8.03 -9.63
CA TRP A 170 -11.58 -8.43 -10.98
C TRP A 170 -11.38 -7.31 -12.01
N ILE A 171 -11.49 -7.68 -13.29
CA ILE A 171 -11.60 -6.74 -14.41
C ILE A 171 -13.07 -6.74 -14.86
N PRO A 172 -13.85 -5.66 -14.63
CA PRO A 172 -15.26 -5.59 -14.96
C PRO A 172 -15.51 -5.60 -16.47
N SER A 173 -16.46 -6.42 -16.91
CA SER A 173 -17.03 -6.32 -18.27
C SER A 173 -18.32 -5.49 -18.22
N LYS A 174 -18.59 -4.70 -19.26
CA LYS A 174 -19.81 -3.87 -19.35
C LYS A 174 -21.07 -4.66 -19.03
N GLY A 175 -21.97 -4.04 -18.27
CA GLY A 175 -23.23 -4.65 -17.87
C GLY A 175 -23.70 -4.20 -16.50
N VAL A 176 -24.67 -4.94 -15.94
CA VAL A 176 -25.21 -4.69 -14.60
C VAL A 176 -25.09 -5.98 -13.80
N TYR A 177 -24.35 -5.94 -12.70
CA TYR A 177 -24.23 -7.05 -11.77
C TYR A 177 -25.04 -6.76 -10.52
N THR A 178 -25.90 -7.68 -10.11
CA THR A 178 -26.66 -7.54 -8.85
C THR A 178 -26.25 -8.67 -7.92
N LEU A 179 -25.64 -8.29 -6.80
CA LEU A 179 -25.26 -9.20 -5.73
C LEU A 179 -26.37 -9.15 -4.68
N ASN A 180 -26.80 -10.31 -4.22
CA ASN A 180 -27.85 -10.44 -3.23
C ASN A 180 -27.42 -11.42 -2.15
N TYR A 181 -27.69 -11.07 -0.91
CA TYR A 181 -27.61 -11.99 0.22
C TYR A 181 -28.68 -11.63 1.23
N ASN A 182 -29.64 -12.53 1.46
CA ASN A 182 -30.84 -12.27 2.26
C ASN A 182 -31.54 -10.96 1.84
N GLN A 183 -31.52 -9.94 2.70
CA GLN A 183 -32.13 -8.62 2.47
C GLN A 183 -31.10 -7.55 2.06
N SER A 184 -29.83 -7.91 1.89
CA SER A 184 -28.77 -7.03 1.42
C SER A 184 -28.58 -7.18 -0.08
N GLN A 185 -28.62 -6.05 -0.80
CA GLN A 185 -28.46 -5.98 -2.23
C GLN A 185 -27.44 -4.90 -2.63
N LEU A 186 -26.55 -5.27 -3.54
CA LEU A 186 -25.63 -4.35 -4.21
C LEU A 186 -25.77 -4.48 -5.72
N THR A 187 -26.12 -3.39 -6.38
CA THR A 187 -26.11 -3.27 -7.84
C THR A 187 -24.86 -2.52 -8.29
N ILE A 188 -24.11 -3.12 -9.22
CA ILE A 188 -22.91 -2.55 -9.82
C ILE A 188 -23.22 -2.31 -11.30
N GLU A 189 -23.30 -1.04 -11.68
CA GLU A 189 -23.43 -0.61 -13.07
C GLU A 189 -22.04 -0.41 -13.67
N ILE A 190 -21.70 -1.18 -14.71
CA ILE A 190 -20.40 -1.15 -15.36
C ILE A 190 -20.56 -0.52 -16.74
N LYS A 191 -20.00 0.68 -16.92
CA LYS A 191 -20.15 1.51 -18.13
C LYS A 191 -19.06 1.27 -19.17
#